data_AF-A0ABD3XFK9-F1
#
_entry.id   AF-A0ABD3XFK9-F1
#
_cell.length_a   1.000
_cell.length_b   1.000
_cell.length_c   1.000
_cell.angle_alpha   90.00
_cell.angle_beta   90.00
_cell.angle_gamma   90.00
#
_symmetry.space_group_name_H-M   'P 1'
#
loop_
_entity.id
_entity.type
_entity.pdbx_description
1 polymer ?
#
loop_
_entity_poly.entity_id
_entity_poly.type
_entity_poly.pdbx_seq_one_letter_code
_entity_poly.pdbx_strand_id
1 'polypeptide(L)'
;IDPNTTEKEWSTWKQKKSKASHIVFVADATTIPDKIPCDREIITVYKNLREIRAFSISEDIPVAAFLTKCDMLDPGVENDLSRLYVSEKVKCKVKMFSSMIDIAENRVFPVVNYTRHNNASNGMMIQTLLALKECMIDIMAGFYSRR
;
A
#
# COMPACT_ATOMS: atom_id res chain seq x y z
N ILE A 1 -15.11 3.70 -10.13
CA ILE A 1 -14.58 2.31 -10.16
C ILE A 1 -15.76 1.43 -10.51
N ASP A 2 -15.69 0.49 -11.46
CA ASP A 2 -16.89 -0.27 -11.88
C ASP A 2 -17.47 -1.09 -10.71
N PRO A 3 -18.69 -0.78 -10.23
CA PRO A 3 -19.30 -1.44 -9.07
C PRO A 3 -19.49 -2.95 -9.25
N ASN A 4 -19.77 -3.40 -10.48
CA ASN A 4 -19.99 -4.81 -10.80
C ASN A 4 -18.70 -5.63 -10.75
N THR A 5 -17.56 -4.99 -11.01
CA THR A 5 -16.24 -5.61 -10.90
C THR A 5 -15.88 -5.87 -9.44
N THR A 6 -16.18 -4.91 -8.54
CA THR A 6 -15.92 -5.03 -7.09
C THR A 6 -16.68 -6.16 -6.40
N GLU A 7 -17.93 -6.45 -6.79
CA GLU A 7 -18.76 -7.44 -6.09
C GLU A 7 -18.35 -8.91 -6.40
N LYS A 8 -17.95 -9.15 -7.65
CA LYS A 8 -17.40 -10.45 -8.09
C LYS A 8 -16.02 -10.71 -7.46
N GLU A 9 -15.18 -9.68 -7.37
CA GLU A 9 -13.88 -9.75 -6.70
C GLU A 9 -14.02 -10.01 -5.20
N TRP A 10 -14.99 -9.35 -4.54
CA TRP A 10 -15.27 -9.53 -3.12
C TRP A 10 -15.73 -10.96 -2.78
N SER A 11 -16.59 -11.53 -3.63
CA SER A 11 -17.05 -12.91 -3.50
C SER A 11 -15.91 -13.92 -3.64
N THR A 12 -14.97 -13.65 -4.56
CA THR A 12 -13.77 -14.45 -4.76
C THR A 12 -12.81 -14.35 -3.56
N TRP A 13 -12.65 -13.15 -2.99
CA TRP A 13 -11.85 -12.94 -1.77
C TRP A 13 -12.37 -13.77 -0.59
N LYS A 14 -13.70 -13.77 -0.36
CA LYS A 14 -14.31 -14.56 0.73
C LYS A 14 -14.01 -16.06 0.64
N GLN A 15 -13.86 -16.61 -0.56
CA GLN A 15 -13.52 -18.02 -0.77
C GLN A 15 -12.03 -18.32 -0.59
N LYS A 16 -11.14 -17.37 -0.91
CA LYS A 16 -9.67 -17.59 -0.92
C LYS A 16 -8.97 -17.13 0.35
N LYS A 17 -9.62 -16.30 1.19
CA LYS A 17 -8.99 -15.66 2.36
C LYS A 17 -8.44 -16.63 3.41
N SER A 18 -8.99 -17.85 3.52
CA SER A 18 -8.54 -18.88 4.48
C SER A 18 -7.15 -19.46 4.19
N LYS A 19 -6.55 -19.13 3.03
CA LYS A 19 -5.20 -19.57 2.64
C LYS A 19 -4.18 -18.43 2.58
N ALA A 20 -4.58 -17.21 2.92
CA ALA A 20 -3.69 -16.06 2.85
C ALA A 20 -2.69 -16.10 4.01
N SER A 21 -1.40 -16.11 3.69
CA SER A 21 -0.34 -15.92 4.68
C SER A 21 -0.01 -14.44 4.88
N HIS A 22 -0.29 -13.59 3.89
CA HIS A 22 0.02 -12.16 3.88
C HIS A 22 -1.01 -11.39 3.07
N ILE A 23 -1.21 -10.12 3.43
CA ILE A 23 -2.03 -9.18 2.66
C ILE A 23 -1.19 -7.96 2.32
N VAL A 24 -1.21 -7.57 1.06
CA VAL A 24 -0.54 -6.36 0.58
C VAL A 24 -1.56 -5.51 -0.17
N PHE A 25 -1.76 -4.29 0.28
CA PHE A 25 -2.54 -3.29 -0.45
C PHE A 25 -1.65 -2.58 -1.46
N VAL A 26 -2.15 -2.36 -2.68
CA VAL A 26 -1.44 -1.56 -3.68
C VAL A 26 -2.37 -0.42 -4.09
N ALA A 27 -1.93 0.81 -3.84
CA ALA A 27 -2.71 2.01 -4.12
C ALA A 27 -1.91 2.98 -4.99
N ASP A 28 -2.61 3.74 -5.83
CA ASP A 28 -2.02 4.83 -6.61
C ASP A 28 -2.03 6.11 -5.77
N ALA A 29 -0.86 6.70 -5.53
CA ALA A 29 -0.72 7.90 -4.72
C ALA A 29 -1.53 9.09 -5.26
N THR A 30 -1.71 9.14 -6.59
CA THR A 30 -2.43 10.22 -7.28
C THR A 30 -3.95 10.10 -7.14
N THR A 31 -4.47 8.94 -6.76
CA THR A 31 -5.90 8.69 -6.58
C THR A 31 -6.34 8.79 -5.12
N ILE A 32 -5.40 8.85 -4.18
CA ILE A 32 -5.71 9.10 -2.77
C ILE A 32 -6.30 10.51 -2.66
N PRO A 33 -7.48 10.70 -2.05
CA PRO A 33 -8.07 12.04 -1.94
C PRO A 33 -7.27 12.89 -0.92
N ASP A 34 -7.13 14.18 -1.19
CA ASP A 34 -6.46 15.13 -0.26
C ASP A 34 -7.29 15.45 0.98
N LYS A 35 -8.57 15.09 0.95
CA LYS A 35 -9.55 15.32 2.01
C LYS A 35 -10.35 14.05 2.24
N ILE A 36 -11.10 14.00 3.34
CA ILE A 36 -12.04 12.91 3.59
C ILE A 36 -13.00 12.81 2.40
N PRO A 37 -13.10 11.65 1.74
CA PRO A 37 -13.92 11.50 0.54
C PRO A 37 -15.40 11.64 0.88
N CYS A 38 -16.13 12.42 0.08
CA CYS A 38 -17.59 12.52 0.13
C CYS A 38 -18.27 11.60 -0.91
N ASP A 39 -17.51 11.06 -1.85
CA ASP A 39 -18.00 10.16 -2.89
C ASP A 39 -18.30 8.77 -2.32
N ARG A 40 -19.52 8.27 -2.55
CA ARG A 40 -19.97 6.98 -2.04
C ARG A 40 -19.15 5.80 -2.55
N GLU A 41 -18.70 5.83 -3.81
CA GLU A 41 -17.87 4.76 -4.36
C GLU A 41 -16.53 4.69 -3.62
N ILE A 42 -15.88 5.85 -3.45
CA ILE A 42 -14.59 5.96 -2.77
C ILE A 42 -14.72 5.55 -1.29
N ILE A 43 -15.77 6.01 -0.61
CA ILE A 43 -16.06 5.60 0.78
C ILE A 43 -16.22 4.07 0.87
N THR A 44 -16.91 3.45 -0.08
CA THR A 44 -17.13 2.01 -0.10
C THR A 44 -15.82 1.24 -0.27
N VAL A 45 -14.92 1.71 -1.14
CA VAL A 45 -13.58 1.11 -1.29
C VAL A 45 -12.82 1.13 0.04
N TYR A 46 -12.74 2.28 0.72
CA TYR A 46 -12.01 2.36 1.99
C TYR A 46 -12.66 1.52 3.12
N LYS A 47 -13.99 1.37 3.12
CA LYS A 47 -14.67 0.45 4.03
C LYS A 47 -14.25 -1.00 3.78
N ASN A 48 -14.22 -1.44 2.53
CA ASN A 48 -13.78 -2.80 2.18
C ASN A 48 -12.32 -3.05 2.58
N LEU A 49 -11.43 -2.06 2.39
CA LEU A 49 -10.04 -2.16 2.82
C LEU A 49 -9.92 -2.32 4.35
N ARG A 50 -10.73 -1.58 5.13
CA ARG A 50 -10.81 -1.74 6.59
C ARG A 50 -11.36 -3.10 7.00
N GLU A 51 -12.33 -3.65 6.29
CA GLU A 51 -12.83 -5.00 6.55
C GLU A 51 -11.75 -6.07 6.30
N ILE A 52 -10.96 -5.94 5.23
CA ILE A 52 -9.81 -6.80 4.99
C ILE A 52 -8.78 -6.65 6.12
N ARG A 53 -8.52 -5.41 6.58
CA ARG A 53 -7.62 -5.16 7.70
C ARG A 53 -8.12 -5.78 9.00
N ALA A 54 -9.40 -5.67 9.32
CA ALA A 54 -9.98 -6.31 10.50
C ALA A 54 -9.86 -7.84 10.44
N PHE A 55 -10.15 -8.43 9.27
CA PHE A 55 -9.93 -9.86 9.03
C PHE A 55 -8.46 -10.26 9.22
N SER A 56 -7.52 -9.44 8.75
CA SER A 56 -6.10 -9.71 8.95
C SER A 56 -5.73 -9.74 10.43
N ILE A 57 -6.35 -8.91 11.26
CA ILE A 57 -6.08 -8.90 12.70
C ILE A 57 -6.66 -10.16 13.35
N SER A 58 -7.87 -10.58 12.97
CA SER A 58 -8.52 -11.77 13.55
C SER A 58 -7.79 -13.07 13.22
N GLU A 59 -7.21 -13.15 12.02
CA GLU A 59 -6.44 -14.33 11.57
C GLU A 59 -4.93 -14.21 11.84
N ASP A 60 -4.50 -13.13 12.49
CA ASP A 60 -3.09 -12.79 12.69
C ASP A 60 -2.32 -12.88 11.35
N ILE A 61 -2.78 -12.15 10.32
CA ILE A 61 -2.13 -12.08 9.02
C ILE A 61 -1.39 -10.74 8.93
N PRO A 62 -0.08 -10.73 8.66
CA PRO A 62 0.65 -9.49 8.46
C PRO A 62 0.11 -8.72 7.24
N VAL A 63 -0.02 -7.39 7.41
CA VAL A 63 -0.49 -6.48 6.36
C VAL A 63 0.59 -5.46 6.04
N ALA A 64 0.76 -5.13 4.77
CA ALA A 64 1.55 -3.98 4.33
C ALA A 64 0.80 -3.25 3.20
N ALA A 65 1.27 -2.05 2.86
CA ALA A 65 0.77 -1.33 1.69
C ALA A 65 1.89 -0.74 0.85
N PHE A 66 1.74 -0.80 -0.47
CA PHE A 66 2.55 -0.07 -1.43
C PHE A 66 1.75 1.11 -1.98
N LEU A 67 2.30 2.30 -1.79
CA LEU A 67 1.79 3.53 -2.36
C LEU A 67 2.60 3.85 -3.62
N THR A 68 2.02 3.59 -4.78
CA THR A 68 2.68 3.66 -6.10
C THR A 68 2.57 5.05 -6.72
N LYS A 69 3.39 5.33 -7.74
CA LYS A 69 3.42 6.62 -8.47
C LYS A 69 3.71 7.84 -7.59
N CYS A 70 4.48 7.68 -6.52
CA CYS A 70 4.82 8.78 -5.62
C CYS A 70 5.70 9.86 -6.28
N ASP A 71 6.41 9.52 -7.35
CA ASP A 71 7.14 10.46 -8.21
C ASP A 71 6.21 11.52 -8.82
N MET A 72 4.96 11.18 -9.10
CA MET A 72 3.98 12.11 -9.68
C MET A 72 3.44 13.13 -8.67
N LEU A 73 3.66 12.94 -7.37
CA LEU A 73 3.20 13.88 -6.34
C LEU A 73 4.09 15.12 -6.25
N ASP A 74 5.37 14.96 -6.55
CA ASP A 74 6.39 15.97 -6.35
C ASP A 74 7.41 15.92 -7.51
N PRO A 75 7.49 16.96 -8.35
CA PRO A 75 8.52 17.06 -9.39
C PRO A 75 9.94 16.93 -8.83
N GLY A 76 10.15 17.28 -7.55
CA GLY A 76 11.42 17.05 -6.87
C GLY A 76 11.80 15.58 -6.75
N VAL A 77 10.82 14.69 -6.58
CA VAL A 77 11.01 13.24 -6.51
C VAL A 77 11.18 12.65 -7.91
N GLU A 78 10.44 13.14 -8.91
CA GLU A 78 10.62 12.74 -10.32
C GLU A 78 12.05 13.04 -10.81
N ASN A 79 12.61 14.18 -10.42
CA ASN A 79 13.99 14.56 -10.78
C ASN A 79 15.06 13.84 -9.96
N ASP A 80 14.77 13.55 -8.68
CA ASP A 80 15.70 12.89 -7.77
C ASP A 80 14.94 11.95 -6.81
N LEU A 81 14.98 10.66 -7.15
CA LEU A 81 14.29 9.59 -6.41
C LEU A 81 14.81 9.42 -4.98
N SER A 82 16.04 9.88 -4.66
CA SER A 82 16.53 9.86 -3.28
C SER A 82 15.64 10.70 -2.36
N ARG A 83 14.87 11.63 -2.93
CA ARG A 83 13.93 12.49 -2.22
C ARG A 83 12.61 11.81 -1.86
N LEU A 84 12.35 10.59 -2.33
CA LEU A 84 11.08 9.89 -2.16
C LEU A 84 10.62 9.83 -0.69
N TYR A 85 11.48 9.39 0.21
CA TYR A 85 11.15 9.23 1.64
C TYR A 85 11.24 10.54 2.45
N VAL A 86 11.87 11.58 1.90
CA VAL A 86 12.03 12.87 2.58
C VAL A 86 11.02 13.92 2.08
N SER A 87 10.40 13.73 0.92
CA SER A 87 9.40 14.64 0.37
C SER A 87 8.18 14.73 1.28
N GLU A 88 7.87 15.95 1.73
CA GLU A 88 6.71 16.22 2.58
C GLU A 88 5.39 15.87 1.89
N LYS A 89 5.30 16.01 0.57
CA LYS A 89 4.10 15.62 -0.20
C LYS A 89 3.88 14.10 -0.13
N VAL A 90 4.95 13.32 -0.28
CA VAL A 90 4.91 11.85 -0.19
C VAL A 90 4.56 11.42 1.23
N LYS A 91 5.23 11.97 2.26
CA LYS A 91 4.92 11.67 3.68
C LYS A 91 3.47 11.99 4.05
N CYS A 92 2.96 13.13 3.60
CA CYS A 92 1.57 13.52 3.82
C CYS A 92 0.60 12.49 3.21
N LYS A 93 0.88 12.03 1.99
CA LYS A 93 0.07 10.99 1.34
C LYS A 93 0.14 9.64 2.03
N VAL A 94 1.33 9.24 2.49
CA VAL A 94 1.50 8.04 3.33
C VAL A 94 0.60 8.14 4.57
N LYS A 95 0.68 9.24 5.32
CA LYS A 95 -0.13 9.47 6.52
C LYS A 95 -1.63 9.45 6.25
N MET A 96 -2.07 10.13 5.19
CA MET A 96 -3.48 10.14 4.78
C MET A 96 -3.97 8.73 4.48
N PHE A 97 -3.24 7.99 3.64
CA PHE A 97 -3.63 6.64 3.26
C PHE A 97 -3.63 5.70 4.48
N SER A 98 -2.59 5.75 5.30
CA SER A 98 -2.45 4.99 6.55
C SER A 98 -3.68 5.15 7.45
N SER A 99 -4.11 6.41 7.65
CA SER A 99 -5.29 6.74 8.46
C SER A 99 -6.60 6.28 7.80
N MET A 100 -6.69 6.33 6.47
CA MET A 100 -7.90 5.89 5.75
C MET A 100 -8.14 4.38 5.87
N ILE A 101 -7.09 3.55 5.89
CA ILE A 101 -7.22 2.07 5.95
C ILE A 101 -6.87 1.45 7.31
N ASP A 102 -6.58 2.28 8.32
CA ASP A 102 -6.25 1.87 9.69
C ASP A 102 -5.05 0.91 9.78
N ILE A 103 -3.94 1.32 9.15
CA ILE A 103 -2.63 0.69 9.32
C ILE A 103 -1.62 1.70 9.86
N ALA A 104 -0.51 1.23 10.40
CA ALA A 104 0.57 2.10 10.88
C ALA A 104 1.37 2.66 9.69
N GLU A 105 1.84 3.91 9.80
CA GLU A 105 2.52 4.62 8.70
C GLU A 105 3.79 3.88 8.25
N ASN A 106 4.51 3.26 9.19
CA ASN A 106 5.70 2.45 8.91
C ASN A 106 5.41 1.15 8.14
N ARG A 107 4.14 0.81 7.90
CA ARG A 107 3.70 -0.32 7.07
C ARG A 107 3.19 0.12 5.69
N VAL A 108 3.30 1.42 5.37
CA VAL A 108 3.01 2.01 4.06
C VAL A 108 4.33 2.39 3.40
N PHE A 109 4.65 1.70 2.31
CA PHE A 109 5.89 1.87 1.57
C PHE A 109 5.62 2.70 0.31
N PRO A 110 6.12 3.95 0.23
CA PRO A 110 6.08 4.71 -1.00
C PRO A 110 7.03 4.08 -2.03
N VAL A 111 6.52 3.86 -3.24
CA VAL A 111 7.26 3.25 -4.35
C VAL A 111 6.99 3.99 -5.66
N VAL A 112 7.95 3.88 -6.57
CA VAL A 112 7.88 4.48 -7.91
C VAL A 112 7.70 3.36 -8.95
N ASN A 113 6.88 3.60 -9.97
CA ASN A 113 6.64 2.61 -11.02
C ASN A 113 7.80 2.57 -12.02
N TYR A 114 8.23 1.36 -12.36
CA TYR A 114 9.36 1.10 -13.25
C TYR A 114 9.18 1.62 -14.69
N THR A 115 7.94 1.67 -15.19
CA THR A 115 7.63 1.86 -16.62
C THR A 115 8.01 3.23 -17.19
N ARG A 116 8.23 4.25 -16.35
CA ARG A 116 8.62 5.60 -16.80
C ARG A 116 10.13 5.85 -16.76
N HIS A 117 10.88 4.96 -16.12
CA HIS A 117 12.31 5.12 -15.86
C HIS A 117 13.08 4.03 -16.61
N ASN A 118 13.32 4.25 -17.91
CA ASN A 118 14.14 3.36 -18.74
C ASN A 118 15.58 3.20 -18.21
N ASN A 119 16.00 4.10 -17.31
CA ASN A 119 17.25 4.05 -16.53
C ASN A 119 16.94 3.94 -15.03
N ALA A 120 16.08 3.01 -14.64
CA ALA A 120 15.94 2.61 -13.24
C ALA A 120 17.33 2.23 -12.71
N SER A 121 18.00 3.16 -12.02
CA SER A 121 19.33 2.89 -11.48
C SER A 121 19.21 1.74 -10.49
N ASN A 122 20.27 0.93 -10.36
CA ASN A 122 20.30 -0.19 -9.41
C ASN A 122 19.82 0.23 -8.00
N GLY A 123 20.06 1.48 -7.60
CA GLY A 123 19.57 2.05 -6.34
C GLY A 123 18.05 2.04 -6.17
N MET A 124 17.25 2.27 -7.21
CA MET A 124 15.78 2.25 -7.13
C MET A 124 15.23 0.82 -7.00
N MET A 125 15.79 -0.11 -7.77
CA MET A 125 15.47 -1.55 -7.61
C MET A 125 15.85 -2.03 -6.21
N ILE A 126 17.01 -1.60 -5.70
CA ILE A 126 17.46 -1.88 -4.34
C ILE A 126 16.48 -1.32 -3.32
N GLN A 127 15.94 -0.09 -3.45
CA GLN A 127 15.01 0.45 -2.47
C GLN A 127 13.67 -0.31 -2.42
N THR A 128 13.09 -0.67 -3.56
CA THR A 128 11.88 -1.51 -3.59
C THR A 128 12.15 -2.92 -3.06
N LEU A 129 13.30 -3.51 -3.44
CA LEU A 129 13.74 -4.82 -2.91
C LEU A 129 14.04 -4.77 -1.42
N LEU A 130 14.59 -3.66 -0.91
CA LEU A 130 14.83 -3.45 0.52
C LEU A 130 13.52 -3.26 1.26
N ALA A 131 12.57 -2.48 0.74
CA ALA A 131 11.24 -2.36 1.34
C ALA A 131 10.51 -3.71 1.38
N LEU A 132 10.60 -4.49 0.29
CA LEU A 132 10.08 -5.86 0.23
C LEU A 132 10.81 -6.77 1.25
N LYS A 133 12.14 -6.68 1.35
CA LYS A 133 12.96 -7.44 2.29
C LYS A 133 12.64 -7.10 3.74
N GLU A 134 12.56 -5.83 4.10
CA GLU A 134 12.20 -5.38 5.46
C GLU A 134 10.77 -5.82 5.80
N CYS A 135 9.83 -5.68 4.87
CA CYS A 135 8.49 -6.22 5.02
C CYS A 135 8.54 -7.74 5.27
N MET A 136 9.36 -8.49 4.53
CA MET A 136 9.55 -9.93 4.71
C MET A 136 10.24 -10.30 6.03
N ILE A 137 11.16 -9.48 6.55
CA ILE A 137 11.83 -9.71 7.84
C ILE A 137 10.84 -9.50 8.99
N ASP A 138 10.07 -8.42 8.98
CA ASP A 138 8.99 -8.18 9.96
C ASP A 138 7.95 -9.30 9.93
N ILE A 139 7.60 -9.76 8.72
CA ILE A 139 6.75 -10.92 8.49
C ILE A 139 7.34 -12.19 9.13
N MET A 140 8.63 -12.46 8.91
CA MET A 140 9.30 -13.64 9.44
C MET A 140 9.41 -13.57 10.98
N ALA A 141 9.71 -12.42 11.56
CA ALA A 141 9.75 -12.21 13.01
C ALA A 141 8.39 -12.51 13.68
N GLY A 142 7.29 -12.12 13.03
CA GLY A 142 5.94 -12.49 13.45
C GLY A 142 5.69 -14.00 13.38
N PHE A 143 6.17 -14.67 12.32
CA PHE A 143 6.07 -16.13 12.17
C PHE A 143 6.86 -16.91 13.23
N TYR A 144 8.10 -16.49 13.55
CA TYR A 144 8.92 -17.16 14.57
C TYR A 144 8.38 -17.00 15.99
N SER A 145 7.59 -15.95 16.24
CA SER A 145 6.94 -15.72 17.54
C SER A 145 5.68 -16.59 17.75
N ARG A 146 5.21 -17.30 16.71
CA ARG A 146 4.03 -18.20 16.75
C ARG A 146 4.37 -19.68 16.92
N ARG A 147 5.63 -20.02 17.22
CA ARG A 147 6.04 -21.38 17.57
C ARG A 147 6.25 -21.53 19.07
#